data_AF-A0AAW1AVZ2-F1
#
_entry.id   AF-A0AAW1AVZ2-F1
#
_cell.length_a   1.000
_cell.length_b   1.000
_cell.length_c   1.000
_cell.angle_alpha   90.00
_cell.angle_beta   90.00
_cell.angle_gamma   90.00
#
_symmetry.space_group_name_H-M   'P 1'
#
loop_
_entity.id
_entity.type
_entity.pdbx_description
1 polymer ?
#
loop_
_entity_poly.entity_id
_entity_poly.type
_entity_poly.pdbx_seq_one_letter_code
_entity_poly.pdbx_strand_id
1 'polypeptide(L)'
;MWFRYHNHWAEKLAQQNPGWSDEDLFQHARKRVIAVYQNVVFYKWLPIFLEKTSLRPYEGYKQHVDSRISPEFLVASALFLGTKVPSGVYMRNSTCSPRNVTDINGQLSPALRLCNNYWSRQNPNIQTAEDVDDLLLGMSSQITKKEGNTVVEDLRDYWYGTVKYSRMDFVASWIQRGRDLGLSTYNKAREFFGLPPAKNWTDIKQMNQTVPCHKS
;
A
#
# COMPACT_ATOMS: atom_id res chain seq x y z
N MET A 1 12.99 -1.60 5.41
CA MET A 1 13.57 -2.09 4.14
C MET A 1 14.26 -1.00 3.33
N TRP A 2 13.56 -0.03 2.75
CA TRP A 2 14.16 0.98 1.84
C TRP A 2 15.27 1.83 2.44
N PHE A 3 15.17 2.18 3.73
CA PHE A 3 16.25 2.84 4.46
C PHE A 3 17.54 2.01 4.48
N ARG A 4 17.46 0.73 4.89
CA ARG A 4 18.59 -0.21 4.86
C ARG A 4 19.15 -0.36 3.43
N TYR A 5 18.28 -0.38 2.43
CA TYR A 5 18.67 -0.47 1.03
C TYR A 5 19.42 0.77 0.52
N HIS A 6 19.04 1.96 0.99
CA HIS A 6 19.78 3.19 0.69
C HIS A 6 21.19 3.17 1.30
N ASN A 7 21.31 2.82 2.59
CA ASN A 7 22.62 2.75 3.25
C ASN A 7 23.53 1.70 2.61
N HIS A 8 22.98 0.53 2.24
CA HIS A 8 23.73 -0.48 1.50
C HIS A 8 24.32 0.06 0.18
N TRP A 9 23.55 0.86 -0.57
CA TRP A 9 24.06 1.48 -1.79
C TRP A 9 25.07 2.60 -1.49
N ALA A 10 24.88 3.38 -0.42
CA ALA A 10 25.84 4.40 -0.01
C ALA A 10 27.20 3.76 0.34
N GLU A 11 27.21 2.70 1.15
CA GLU A 11 28.41 1.92 1.50
C GLU A 11 29.10 1.35 0.26
N LYS A 12 28.32 0.76 -0.65
CA LYS A 12 28.85 0.21 -1.90
C LYS A 12 29.46 1.29 -2.80
N LEU A 13 28.84 2.47 -2.88
CA LEU A 13 29.35 3.59 -3.65
C LEU A 13 30.62 4.19 -3.03
N ALA A 14 30.72 4.21 -1.70
CA ALA A 14 31.91 4.66 -0.98
C ALA A 14 33.12 3.76 -1.25
N GLN A 15 32.90 2.43 -1.27
CA GLN A 15 33.94 1.47 -1.64
C GLN A 15 34.40 1.64 -3.09
N GLN A 16 33.49 1.96 -4.00
CA GLN A 16 33.78 2.15 -5.42
C GLN A 16 34.42 3.52 -5.72
N ASN A 17 34.12 4.53 -4.91
CA ASN A 17 34.56 5.91 -5.13
C ASN A 17 35.09 6.50 -3.81
N PRO A 18 36.30 6.14 -3.36
CA PRO A 18 36.84 6.58 -2.07
C PRO A 18 37.02 8.10 -1.92
N GLY A 19 37.06 8.84 -3.04
CA GLY A 19 37.20 10.30 -3.05
C GLY A 19 35.87 11.07 -3.03
N TRP A 20 34.72 10.39 -3.02
CA TRP A 20 33.42 11.06 -2.95
C TRP A 20 33.12 11.60 -1.56
N SER A 21 32.47 12.77 -1.50
CA SER A 21 31.98 13.34 -0.25
C SER A 21 30.71 12.62 0.24
N ASP A 22 30.30 12.86 1.49
CA ASP A 22 29.05 12.34 2.05
C ASP A 22 27.82 12.75 1.20
N GLU A 23 27.77 14.01 0.74
CA GLU A 23 26.69 14.51 -0.11
C GLU A 23 26.67 13.79 -1.48
N ASP A 24 27.84 13.56 -2.09
CA ASP A 24 27.93 12.82 -3.35
C ASP A 24 27.40 11.39 -3.17
N LEU A 25 27.79 10.72 -2.10
CA LEU A 25 27.34 9.36 -1.77
C LEU A 25 25.83 9.33 -1.54
N PHE A 26 25.31 10.26 -0.74
CA PHE A 26 23.88 10.36 -0.44
C PHE A 26 23.06 10.60 -1.70
N GLN A 27 23.41 11.58 -2.55
CA GLN A 27 22.63 11.87 -3.76
C GLN A 27 22.70 10.73 -4.78
N HIS A 28 23.85 10.07 -4.93
CA HIS A 28 23.96 8.92 -5.83
C HIS A 28 23.17 7.71 -5.33
N ALA A 29 23.24 7.40 -4.03
CA ALA A 29 22.43 6.35 -3.42
C ALA A 29 20.93 6.68 -3.52
N ARG A 30 20.53 7.93 -3.25
CA ARG A 30 19.15 8.42 -3.40
C ARG A 30 18.65 8.29 -4.83
N LYS A 31 19.43 8.72 -5.82
CA LYS A 31 19.11 8.60 -7.26
C LYS A 31 18.86 7.14 -7.65
N ARG A 32 19.74 6.23 -7.22
CA ARG A 32 19.60 4.78 -7.45
C ARG A 32 18.33 4.23 -6.81
N VAL A 33 18.08 4.54 -5.54
CA VAL A 33 16.92 4.04 -4.78
C VAL A 33 15.60 4.53 -5.38
N ILE A 34 15.52 5.81 -5.78
CA ILE A 34 14.34 6.36 -6.48
C ILE A 34 14.06 5.59 -7.77
N ALA A 35 15.10 5.35 -8.59
CA ALA A 35 14.96 4.60 -9.85
C ALA A 35 14.46 3.17 -9.62
N VAL A 36 15.02 2.47 -8.61
CA VAL A 36 14.58 1.12 -8.25
C VAL A 36 13.15 1.12 -7.72
N TYR A 37 12.79 2.09 -6.86
CA TYR A 37 11.44 2.21 -6.32
C TYR A 37 10.40 2.44 -7.42
N GLN A 38 10.65 3.39 -8.33
CA GLN A 38 9.80 3.65 -9.49
C GLN A 38 9.68 2.41 -10.39
N ASN A 39 10.79 1.70 -10.61
CA ASN A 39 10.77 0.48 -11.42
C ASN A 39 9.86 -0.61 -10.80
N VAL A 40 10.00 -0.84 -9.49
CA VAL A 40 9.15 -1.79 -8.75
C VAL A 40 7.69 -1.35 -8.81
N VAL A 41 7.38 -0.07 -8.58
CA VAL A 41 6.00 0.43 -8.59
C VAL A 41 5.37 0.29 -9.97
N PHE A 42 5.98 0.81 -11.04
CA PHE A 42 5.35 0.88 -12.36
C PHE A 42 5.41 -0.42 -13.15
N TYR A 43 6.47 -1.22 -13.01
CA TYR A 43 6.68 -2.40 -13.87
C TYR A 43 6.50 -3.73 -13.15
N LYS A 44 6.35 -3.74 -11.83
CA LYS A 44 6.08 -4.96 -11.05
C LYS A 44 4.75 -4.88 -10.31
N TRP A 45 4.59 -3.88 -9.45
CA TRP A 45 3.44 -3.80 -8.55
C TRP A 45 2.16 -3.34 -9.27
N LEU A 46 2.18 -2.20 -9.97
CA LEU A 46 1.00 -1.60 -10.57
C LEU A 46 0.33 -2.48 -11.65
N PRO A 47 1.06 -3.18 -12.55
CA PRO A 47 0.44 -4.10 -13.50
C PRO A 47 -0.33 -5.23 -12.80
N ILE A 48 0.29 -5.88 -11.81
CA ILE A 48 -0.35 -6.95 -11.02
C ILE A 48 -1.58 -6.39 -10.29
N PHE A 49 -1.44 -5.20 -9.69
CA PHE A 49 -2.50 -4.54 -8.94
C PHE A 49 -3.71 -4.15 -9.80
N LEU A 50 -3.48 -3.79 -11.07
CA LEU A 50 -4.51 -3.47 -12.05
C LEU A 50 -4.99 -4.69 -12.85
N GLU A 51 -4.51 -5.89 -12.52
CA GLU A 51 -4.78 -7.13 -13.27
C GLU A 51 -4.44 -7.02 -14.76
N LYS A 52 -3.36 -6.29 -15.08
CA LYS A 52 -2.84 -6.09 -16.44
C LYS A 52 -1.50 -6.79 -16.61
N THR A 53 -1.26 -7.28 -17.83
CA THR A 53 0.01 -7.92 -18.19
C THR A 53 1.17 -6.91 -18.20
N SER A 54 0.91 -5.68 -18.65
CA SER A 54 1.86 -4.57 -18.59
C SER A 54 1.15 -3.22 -18.68
N LEU A 55 1.83 -2.16 -18.27
CA LEU A 55 1.43 -0.79 -18.62
C LEU A 55 1.79 -0.49 -20.08
N ARG A 56 1.31 0.65 -20.60
CA ARG A 56 1.80 1.16 -21.87
C ARG A 56 3.31 1.45 -21.77
N PRO A 57 4.09 1.17 -22.83
CA PRO A 57 5.49 1.55 -22.88
C PRO A 57 5.69 3.05 -22.63
N TYR A 58 6.78 3.39 -21.96
CA TYR A 58 7.13 4.78 -21.73
C TYR A 58 7.62 5.44 -23.02
N GLU A 59 6.94 6.49 -23.47
CA GLU A 59 7.23 7.22 -24.71
C GLU A 59 8.19 8.40 -24.51
N GLY A 60 8.72 8.59 -23.30
CA GLY A 60 9.55 9.73 -22.95
C GLY A 60 8.83 10.76 -22.07
N TYR A 61 9.58 11.76 -21.62
CA TYR A 61 9.09 12.80 -20.73
C TYR A 61 8.16 13.75 -21.49
N LYS A 62 6.99 14.02 -20.90
CA LYS A 62 5.99 14.94 -21.46
C LYS A 62 5.86 16.15 -20.53
N GLN A 63 6.48 17.26 -20.92
CA GLN A 63 6.53 18.49 -20.10
C GLN A 63 5.14 19.08 -19.77
N HIS A 64 4.18 18.91 -20.67
CA HIS A 64 2.84 19.50 -20.54
C HIS A 64 1.80 18.54 -19.93
N VAL A 65 2.21 17.37 -19.42
CA VAL A 65 1.32 16.48 -18.67
C VAL A 65 1.25 16.93 -17.22
N ASP A 66 0.04 17.16 -16.73
CA ASP A 66 -0.20 17.41 -15.32
C ASP A 66 -0.01 16.12 -14.51
N SER A 67 1.01 16.10 -13.63
CA SER A 67 1.35 14.95 -12.79
C SER A 67 0.79 15.08 -11.37
N ARG A 68 -0.12 16.02 -11.10
CA ARG A 68 -0.73 16.17 -9.78
C ARG A 68 -1.63 14.99 -9.48
N ILE A 69 -1.69 14.62 -8.20
CA ILE A 69 -2.58 13.58 -7.71
C ILE A 69 -4.01 14.14 -7.64
N SER A 70 -4.96 13.48 -8.29
CA SER A 70 -6.37 13.89 -8.23
C SER A 70 -7.01 13.48 -6.90
N PRO A 71 -7.98 14.26 -6.38
CA PRO A 71 -8.78 13.87 -5.22
C PRO A 71 -9.48 12.51 -5.39
N GLU A 72 -9.94 12.20 -6.60
CA GLU A 72 -10.54 10.91 -6.94
C GLU A 72 -9.56 9.76 -6.74
N PHE A 73 -8.30 9.92 -7.20
CA PHE A 73 -7.26 8.91 -7.04
C PHE A 73 -6.94 8.68 -5.55
N LEU A 74 -6.85 9.76 -4.76
CA LEU A 74 -6.58 9.67 -3.33
C LEU A 74 -7.63 8.80 -2.61
N VAL A 75 -8.92 9.07 -2.82
CA VAL A 75 -9.98 8.33 -2.13
C VAL A 75 -10.15 6.91 -2.70
N ALA A 76 -10.08 6.76 -4.02
CA ALA A 76 -10.21 5.46 -4.67
C ALA A 76 -9.09 4.49 -4.28
N SER A 77 -7.83 4.96 -4.30
CA SER A 77 -6.68 4.13 -3.91
C SER A 77 -6.73 3.73 -2.44
N ALA A 78 -7.09 4.66 -1.54
CA ALA A 78 -7.18 4.37 -0.12
C ALA A 78 -8.27 3.33 0.21
N LEU A 79 -9.47 3.50 -0.35
CA LEU A 79 -10.57 2.54 -0.14
C LEU A 79 -10.24 1.17 -0.74
N PHE A 80 -9.74 1.13 -1.98
CA PHE A 80 -9.39 -0.12 -2.65
C PHE A 80 -8.31 -0.89 -1.88
N LEU A 81 -7.23 -0.21 -1.48
CA LEU A 81 -6.17 -0.81 -0.66
C LEU A 81 -6.72 -1.29 0.69
N GLY A 82 -7.61 -0.51 1.32
CA GLY A 82 -8.28 -0.88 2.57
C GLY A 82 -9.06 -2.19 2.49
N THR A 83 -9.63 -2.55 1.33
CA THR A 83 -10.32 -3.85 1.16
C THR A 83 -9.37 -5.05 1.21
N LYS A 84 -8.07 -4.85 0.91
CA LYS A 84 -7.06 -5.91 0.82
C LYS A 84 -6.28 -6.14 2.12
N VAL A 85 -6.45 -5.25 3.10
CA VAL A 85 -5.76 -5.35 4.39
C VAL A 85 -6.25 -6.57 5.18
N PRO A 86 -5.35 -7.47 5.62
CA PRO A 86 -5.69 -8.60 6.47
C PRO A 86 -5.88 -8.16 7.93
N SER A 87 -6.60 -8.96 8.73
CA SER A 87 -6.80 -8.70 10.17
C SER A 87 -5.53 -8.94 11.02
N GLY A 88 -4.58 -9.71 10.50
CA GLY A 88 -3.29 -9.93 11.12
C GLY A 88 -2.23 -10.26 10.10
N VAL A 89 -0.97 -10.10 10.50
CA VAL A 89 0.20 -10.29 9.64
C VAL A 89 1.08 -11.40 10.20
N TYR A 90 1.37 -12.41 9.39
CA TYR A 90 2.26 -13.50 9.79
C TYR A 90 3.71 -13.02 9.87
N MET A 91 4.49 -13.70 10.70
CA MET A 91 5.95 -13.65 10.69
C MET A 91 6.46 -15.04 10.31
N ARG A 92 7.53 -15.11 9.51
CA ARG A 92 8.18 -16.38 9.21
C ARG A 92 9.68 -16.19 9.07
N ASN A 93 10.44 -17.21 9.42
CA ASN A 93 11.87 -17.19 9.25
C ASN A 93 12.31 -17.46 7.79
N SER A 94 13.61 -17.42 7.56
CA SER A 94 14.24 -17.72 6.26
C SER A 94 14.07 -19.18 5.81
N THR A 95 13.78 -20.11 6.73
CA THR A 95 13.56 -21.55 6.42
C THR A 95 12.09 -21.87 6.15
N CYS A 96 11.26 -20.86 5.88
CA CYS A 96 9.81 -21.00 5.63
C CYS A 96 9.00 -21.52 6.83
N SER A 97 9.54 -21.45 8.05
CA SER A 97 8.84 -21.85 9.26
C SER A 97 8.05 -20.66 9.82
N PRO A 98 6.74 -20.82 10.11
CA PRO A 98 5.95 -19.76 10.74
C PRO A 98 6.46 -19.49 12.16
N ARG A 99 6.44 -18.21 12.55
CA ARG A 99 6.80 -17.75 13.88
C ARG A 99 5.55 -17.23 14.58
N ASN A 100 5.19 -17.88 15.67
CA ASN A 100 4.14 -17.37 16.56
C ASN A 100 4.64 -16.11 17.27
N VAL A 101 3.69 -15.24 17.59
CA VAL A 101 3.92 -13.96 18.24
C VAL A 101 3.19 -13.90 19.57
N THR A 102 3.74 -13.17 20.52
CA THR A 102 3.09 -12.91 21.80
C THR A 102 2.09 -11.77 21.63
N ASP A 103 0.82 -12.01 22.00
CA ASP A 103 -0.23 -11.01 21.97
C ASP A 103 -0.16 -10.05 23.17
N ILE A 104 -1.12 -9.12 23.24
CA ILE A 104 -1.20 -8.13 24.32
C ILE A 104 -1.46 -8.73 25.70
N ASN A 105 -1.99 -9.96 25.76
CA ASN A 105 -2.30 -10.70 26.98
C ASN A 105 -1.18 -11.67 27.37
N GLY A 106 -0.05 -11.67 26.63
CA GLY A 106 1.05 -12.61 26.84
C GLY A 106 0.82 -14.01 26.27
N GLN A 107 -0.26 -14.22 25.50
CA GLN A 107 -0.58 -15.49 24.87
C GLN A 107 0.07 -15.62 23.50
N LEU A 108 0.32 -16.86 23.07
CA LEU A 108 0.83 -17.13 21.73
C LEU A 108 -0.29 -17.01 20.69
N SER A 109 -0.07 -16.14 19.72
CA SER A 109 -0.91 -15.93 18.54
C SER A 109 -0.13 -16.33 17.28
N PRO A 110 -0.79 -16.87 16.25
CA PRO A 110 -0.11 -17.22 15.00
C PRO A 110 0.30 -16.01 14.17
N ALA A 111 -0.25 -14.82 14.42
CA ALA A 111 0.01 -13.60 13.64
C ALA A 111 -0.09 -12.34 14.49
N LEU A 112 0.58 -11.27 14.05
CA LEU A 112 0.47 -9.93 14.64
C LEU A 112 -0.89 -9.33 14.29
N ARG A 113 -1.73 -9.12 15.30
CA ARG A 113 -3.05 -8.51 15.11
C ARG A 113 -2.93 -7.05 14.68
N LEU A 114 -3.59 -6.64 13.59
CA LEU A 114 -3.44 -5.30 13.03
C LEU A 114 -3.90 -4.21 14.00
N CYS A 115 -5.11 -4.32 14.55
CA CYS A 115 -5.69 -3.26 15.40
C CYS A 115 -4.90 -2.96 16.68
N ASN A 116 -4.17 -3.95 17.20
CA ASN A 116 -3.34 -3.82 18.39
C ASN A 116 -1.94 -3.27 18.09
N ASN A 117 -1.59 -3.11 16.81
CA ASN A 117 -0.26 -2.69 16.36
C ASN A 117 -0.23 -1.31 15.69
N TYR A 118 -1.35 -0.59 15.61
CA TYR A 118 -1.33 0.81 15.18
C TYR A 118 -0.50 1.67 16.14
N TRP A 119 0.44 2.43 15.58
CA TRP A 119 1.33 3.34 16.33
C TRP A 119 2.08 2.65 17.49
N SER A 120 2.38 1.35 17.34
CA SER A 120 3.17 0.61 18.32
C SER A 120 4.56 1.23 18.46
N ARG A 121 4.85 1.80 19.63
CA ARG A 121 6.17 2.41 19.95
C ARG A 121 7.22 1.35 20.24
N GLN A 122 6.80 0.26 20.87
CA GLN A 122 7.62 -0.89 21.19
C GLN A 122 6.73 -2.14 21.06
N ASN A 123 7.24 -3.16 20.38
CA ASN A 123 6.54 -4.42 20.22
C ASN A 123 7.48 -5.56 20.64
N PRO A 124 7.14 -6.39 21.64
CA PRO A 124 8.01 -7.48 22.10
C PRO A 124 8.39 -8.48 20.98
N ASN A 125 7.60 -8.55 19.92
CA ASN A 125 7.87 -9.41 18.75
C ASN A 125 8.79 -8.79 17.71
N ILE A 126 9.09 -7.48 17.82
CA ILE A 126 9.92 -6.72 16.89
C ILE A 126 10.92 -5.89 17.69
N GLN A 127 12.05 -6.50 18.03
CA GLN A 127 13.15 -5.88 18.77
C GLN A 127 14.41 -5.74 17.91
N THR A 128 14.65 -6.67 16.99
CA THR A 128 15.86 -6.69 16.15
C THR A 128 15.56 -6.47 14.67
N ALA A 129 16.62 -6.34 13.87
CA ALA A 129 16.50 -6.21 12.42
C ALA A 129 15.97 -7.50 11.78
N GLU A 130 16.33 -8.66 12.34
CA GLU A 130 15.89 -9.99 11.93
C GLU A 130 14.37 -10.15 12.14
N ASP A 131 13.80 -9.61 13.22
CA ASP A 131 12.35 -9.62 13.43
C ASP A 131 11.61 -8.84 12.33
N VAL A 132 12.18 -7.73 11.85
CA VAL A 132 11.63 -6.98 10.72
C VAL A 132 11.76 -7.79 9.43
N ASP A 133 12.83 -8.57 9.27
CA ASP A 133 13.00 -9.44 8.11
C ASP A 133 12.00 -10.60 8.13
N ASP A 134 11.75 -11.20 9.30
CA ASP A 134 10.71 -12.22 9.49
C ASP A 134 9.31 -11.69 9.15
N LEU A 135 9.04 -10.42 9.50
CA LEU A 135 7.80 -9.73 9.15
C LEU A 135 7.67 -9.50 7.64
N LEU A 136 8.74 -9.03 6.98
CA LEU A 136 8.77 -8.84 5.52
C LEU A 136 8.56 -10.16 4.79
N LEU A 137 9.20 -11.23 5.26
CA LEU A 137 9.05 -12.58 4.75
C LEU A 137 7.61 -13.08 4.95
N GLY A 138 7.02 -12.86 6.12
CA GLY A 138 5.64 -13.22 6.41
C GLY A 138 4.64 -12.51 5.49
N MET A 139 4.80 -11.18 5.32
CA MET A 139 3.99 -10.40 4.38
C MET A 139 4.15 -10.86 2.92
N SER A 140 5.34 -11.32 2.52
CA SER A 140 5.57 -11.82 1.16
C SER A 140 4.90 -13.17 0.87
N SER A 141 4.63 -13.97 1.90
CA SER A 141 4.02 -15.29 1.77
C SER A 141 2.54 -15.31 2.11
N GLN A 142 2.06 -14.31 2.84
CA GLN A 142 0.67 -14.17 3.19
C GLN A 142 -0.14 -13.62 2.02
N ILE A 143 -1.26 -14.28 1.72
CA ILE A 143 -2.23 -13.79 0.75
C ILE A 143 -3.04 -12.64 1.37
N THR A 144 -3.20 -11.55 0.62
CA THR A 144 -4.03 -10.41 1.03
C THR A 144 -5.50 -10.79 1.08
N LYS A 145 -6.32 -9.99 1.78
CA LYS A 145 -7.77 -10.16 1.73
C LYS A 145 -8.27 -9.98 0.29
N LYS A 146 -9.29 -10.76 -0.08
CA LYS A 146 -9.97 -10.65 -1.38
C LYS A 146 -10.61 -9.27 -1.54
N GLU A 147 -10.42 -8.66 -2.71
CA GLU A 147 -11.12 -7.43 -3.09
C GLU A 147 -12.64 -7.63 -3.05
N GLY A 148 -13.34 -6.66 -2.48
CA GLY A 148 -14.78 -6.72 -2.36
C GLY A 148 -15.34 -5.61 -1.49
N ASN A 149 -16.63 -5.71 -1.17
CA ASN A 149 -17.34 -4.74 -0.34
C ASN A 149 -17.13 -4.94 1.18
N THR A 150 -16.23 -5.84 1.58
CA THR A 150 -15.98 -6.13 3.00
C THR A 150 -14.61 -5.63 3.42
N VAL A 151 -14.57 -4.95 4.55
CA VAL A 151 -13.34 -4.47 5.20
C VAL A 151 -13.23 -5.16 6.55
N VAL A 152 -12.00 -5.47 6.99
CA VAL A 152 -11.78 -6.13 8.29
C VAL A 152 -12.16 -5.21 9.45
N GLU A 153 -12.57 -5.78 10.58
CA GLU A 153 -12.92 -5.00 11.78
C GLU A 153 -11.75 -4.13 12.27
N ASP A 154 -10.51 -4.59 12.05
CA ASP A 154 -9.29 -3.84 12.37
C ASP A 154 -9.19 -2.47 11.66
N LEU A 155 -9.90 -2.30 10.55
CA LEU A 155 -10.05 -1.05 9.83
C LEU A 155 -11.43 -0.41 10.08
N ARG A 156 -12.50 -1.19 9.98
CA ARG A 156 -13.87 -0.64 10.06
C ARG A 156 -14.25 -0.18 11.47
N ASP A 157 -13.81 -0.88 12.50
CA ASP A 157 -14.25 -0.64 13.87
C ASP A 157 -13.09 -0.15 14.75
N TYR A 158 -11.86 -0.56 14.43
CA TYR A 158 -10.67 -0.31 15.26
C TYR A 158 -9.55 0.49 14.58
N TRP A 159 -9.82 1.22 13.49
CA TRP A 159 -8.83 2.15 12.94
C TRP A 159 -8.45 3.21 13.97
N TYR A 160 -7.21 3.67 13.96
CA TYR A 160 -6.76 4.66 14.95
C TYR A 160 -7.52 5.99 14.79
N GLY A 161 -8.08 6.49 15.88
CA GLY A 161 -8.71 7.81 15.91
C GLY A 161 -7.68 8.93 16.06
N THR A 162 -8.01 10.12 15.55
CA THR A 162 -7.06 11.24 15.45
C THR A 162 -7.12 12.23 16.61
N VAL A 163 -8.29 12.41 17.25
CA VAL A 163 -8.48 13.46 18.28
C VAL A 163 -9.23 12.96 19.50
N LYS A 164 -10.57 12.79 19.40
CA LYS A 164 -11.44 12.56 20.58
C LYS A 164 -11.58 11.10 20.98
N TYR A 165 -11.34 10.17 20.06
CA TYR A 165 -11.52 8.75 20.26
C TYR A 165 -10.24 8.01 19.90
N SER A 166 -9.95 6.93 20.63
CA SER A 166 -8.83 6.05 20.30
C SER A 166 -9.08 5.24 19.04
N ARG A 167 -10.36 4.99 18.71
CA ARG A 167 -10.80 4.20 17.56
C ARG A 167 -11.82 4.95 16.72
N MET A 168 -11.83 4.69 15.41
CA MET A 168 -12.79 5.22 14.46
C MET A 168 -12.98 4.25 13.29
N ASP A 169 -13.95 4.55 12.42
CA ASP A 169 -14.22 3.76 11.21
C ASP A 169 -13.43 4.31 10.01
N PHE A 170 -12.50 3.51 9.46
CA PHE A 170 -11.70 3.83 8.29
C PHE A 170 -12.58 4.17 7.06
N VAL A 171 -13.59 3.36 6.78
CA VAL A 171 -14.45 3.49 5.61
C VAL A 171 -15.30 4.76 5.75
N ALA A 172 -15.94 4.97 6.90
CA ALA A 172 -16.69 6.18 7.17
C ALA A 172 -15.81 7.43 7.07
N SER A 173 -14.57 7.37 7.57
CA SER A 173 -13.60 8.46 7.49
C SER A 173 -13.27 8.83 6.04
N TRP A 174 -13.06 7.84 5.18
CA TRP A 174 -12.77 8.07 3.77
C TRP A 174 -13.99 8.53 2.96
N ILE A 175 -15.20 8.08 3.31
CA ILE A 175 -16.44 8.64 2.76
C ILE A 175 -16.57 10.12 3.14
N GLN A 176 -16.35 10.46 4.41
CA GLN A 176 -16.40 11.86 4.85
C GLN A 176 -15.28 12.69 4.21
N ARG A 177 -14.08 12.13 4.03
CA ARG A 177 -13.00 12.77 3.29
C ARG A 177 -13.38 13.03 1.84
N GLY A 178 -14.05 12.09 1.18
CA GLY A 178 -14.54 12.29 -0.18
C GLY A 178 -15.55 13.44 -0.27
N ARG A 179 -16.43 13.59 0.72
CA ARG A 179 -17.37 14.72 0.79
C ARG A 179 -16.65 16.05 1.06
N ASP A 180 -15.70 16.06 1.98
CA ASP A 180 -14.84 17.21 2.30
C ASP A 180 -14.06 17.72 1.07
N LEU A 181 -13.53 16.80 0.27
CA LEU A 181 -12.83 17.11 -0.99
C LEU A 181 -13.77 17.48 -2.14
N GLY A 182 -15.10 17.43 -1.94
CA GLY A 182 -16.09 17.76 -2.97
C GLY A 182 -16.12 16.77 -4.14
N LEU A 183 -15.86 15.48 -3.88
CA LEU A 183 -15.88 14.48 -4.94
C LEU A 183 -17.22 14.42 -5.67
N SER A 184 -17.15 14.19 -6.98
CA SER A 184 -18.32 14.05 -7.84
C SER A 184 -19.13 12.79 -7.52
N THR A 185 -20.37 12.75 -8.00
CA THR A 185 -21.21 11.55 -7.87
C THR A 185 -20.65 10.41 -8.72
N TYR A 186 -20.99 9.17 -8.37
CA TYR A 186 -20.53 7.97 -9.09
C TYR A 186 -20.74 8.07 -10.61
N ASN A 187 -21.92 8.48 -11.07
CA ASN A 187 -22.19 8.60 -12.51
C ASN A 187 -21.40 9.75 -13.18
N LYS A 188 -21.24 10.90 -12.51
CA LYS A 188 -20.42 12.00 -13.05
C LYS A 188 -18.95 11.59 -13.20
N ALA A 189 -18.41 10.87 -12.22
CA ALA A 189 -17.06 10.34 -12.31
C ALA A 189 -16.93 9.34 -13.47
N ARG A 190 -17.91 8.45 -13.66
CA ARG A 190 -17.92 7.50 -14.78
C ARG A 190 -17.93 8.20 -16.13
N GLU A 191 -18.81 9.18 -16.31
CA GLU A 191 -18.89 9.99 -17.53
C GLU A 191 -17.57 10.69 -17.83
N PHE A 192 -16.92 11.27 -16.80
CA PHE A 192 -15.61 11.90 -16.93
C PHE A 192 -14.52 10.93 -17.44
N PHE A 193 -14.55 9.68 -16.97
CA PHE A 193 -13.63 8.62 -17.43
C PHE A 193 -14.10 7.89 -18.69
N GLY A 194 -15.15 8.36 -19.37
CA GLY A 194 -15.68 7.75 -20.60
C GLY A 194 -16.40 6.41 -20.38
N LEU A 195 -16.86 6.14 -19.16
CA LEU A 195 -17.62 4.94 -18.80
C LEU A 195 -19.12 5.23 -18.85
N PRO A 196 -19.97 4.27 -19.27
CA PRO A 196 -21.42 4.46 -19.33
C PRO A 196 -22.01 4.66 -17.92
N PRO A 197 -22.95 5.59 -17.71
CA PRO A 197 -23.57 5.79 -16.40
C PRO A 197 -24.40 4.55 -16.00
N ALA A 198 -24.42 4.24 -14.71
CA ALA A 198 -25.30 3.20 -14.18
C ALA A 198 -26.74 3.74 -14.12
N LYS A 199 -27.70 2.98 -14.65
CA LYS A 199 -29.11 3.36 -14.66
C LYS A 199 -29.83 2.81 -13.43
N ASN A 200 -29.46 1.61 -13.01
CA ASN A 200 -30.04 0.91 -11.86
C ASN A 200 -28.96 0.38 -10.91
N TRP A 201 -29.34 0.10 -9.66
CA TRP A 201 -28.45 -0.47 -8.64
C TRP A 201 -27.87 -1.85 -9.01
N THR A 202 -28.60 -2.62 -9.82
CA THR A 202 -28.16 -3.92 -10.33
C THR A 202 -26.98 -3.80 -11.30
N ASP A 203 -26.92 -2.71 -12.06
CA ASP A 203 -25.87 -2.44 -13.04
C ASP A 203 -24.52 -2.31 -12.34
N ILE A 204 -24.51 -1.67 -11.15
CA ILE A 204 -23.32 -1.51 -10.31
C ILE A 204 -22.79 -2.88 -9.88
N LYS A 205 -23.67 -3.82 -9.53
CA LYS A 205 -23.28 -5.17 -9.09
C LYS A 205 -22.72 -6.02 -10.23
N GLN A 206 -23.30 -5.92 -11.44
CA GLN A 206 -22.83 -6.64 -12.62
C GLN A 206 -21.51 -6.05 -13.18
N MET A 207 -21.36 -4.73 -13.12
CA MET A 207 -20.11 -4.06 -13.51
C MET A 207 -18.93 -4.47 -12.62
N ASN A 208 -19.15 -4.80 -11.35
CA ASN A 208 -18.10 -5.35 -10.48
C ASN A 208 -17.56 -6.73 -10.92
N GLN A 209 -18.26 -7.45 -11.80
CA GLN A 209 -17.81 -8.72 -12.36
C GLN A 209 -17.17 -8.57 -13.75
N THR A 210 -17.33 -7.40 -14.38
CA THR A 210 -16.96 -7.15 -15.78
C THR A 210 -16.46 -5.72 -15.99
N VAL A 211 -15.40 -5.31 -15.28
CA VAL A 211 -14.60 -4.17 -15.78
C VAL A 211 -13.41 -4.72 -16.56
N PRO A 212 -13.56 -5.09 -17.85
CA PRO A 212 -12.41 -5.05 -18.74
C PRO A 212 -12.06 -3.56 -18.86
N CYS A 213 -11.03 -3.12 -18.15
CA CYS A 213 -10.44 -1.81 -18.35
C CYS A 213 -9.90 -1.75 -19.78
N HIS A 214 -10.72 -1.24 -20.71
CA HIS A 214 -10.37 -1.14 -22.12
C HIS A 214 -9.04 -0.39 -22.30
N LYS A 215 -8.20 -0.97 -23.15
CA LYS A 215 -6.98 -0.35 -23.68
C LYS A 215 -7.41 0.90 -24.47
N SER A 216 -7.17 2.10 -23.94
CA SER A 216 -6.78 3.20 -24.83
C SER A 216 -5.32 3.06 -25.24
#